data_AF-A0A1G1M7D7-F1
#
_entry.id   AF-A0A1G1M7D7-F1
#
_cell.length_a   1.000
_cell.length_b   1.000
_cell.length_c   1.000
_cell.angle_alpha   90.00
_cell.angle_beta   90.00
_cell.angle_gamma   90.00
#
_symmetry.space_group_name_H-M   'P 1'
#
loop_
_entity.id
_entity.type
_entity.pdbx_description
1 polymer ?
#
loop_
_entity_poly.entity_id
_entity_poly.type
_entity_poly.pdbx_seq_one_letter_code
_entity_poly.pdbx_strand_id
1 'polypeptide(L)'
;MRDGVILGPFDDSVAPHPTQFDPKFRTTEVCYRCHQVPKGAFQFYDVGPCGTFPEYEGTYFTKERGMICQSCHMPEVERPMAEGGPIRKGRKHLWRGGHDPEQVKSALAVQLAADPPDLKPGTPATFTLTLINAGAGHKLPTGDPDRYFTVEFRVLDRHGRVVKEQTDSMGRWILWQPVIVDLYDNRLPPLASRDYRFSYRMPESDQGLKLQVRVRYHILTDKAYETLKTEYGLQGDHPYNFTIYERNLSLGGPLTADVIPLGTRHVGEGAAACEKKG
;
A
#
# COMPACT_ATOMS: atom_id res chain seq x y z
N MET A 1 0.83 9.60 -30.90
CA MET A 1 0.80 10.50 -32.07
C MET A 1 -0.64 10.90 -32.29
N ARG A 2 -0.92 12.20 -32.42
CA ARG A 2 -2.23 12.73 -32.85
C ARG A 2 -1.94 13.73 -33.96
N ASP A 3 -2.61 13.59 -35.10
CA ASP A 3 -2.46 14.50 -36.24
C ASP A 3 -1.00 14.72 -36.69
N GLY A 4 -0.19 13.65 -36.67
CA GLY A 4 1.22 13.74 -37.07
C GLY A 4 2.18 14.28 -36.00
N VAL A 5 1.68 14.68 -34.83
CA VAL A 5 2.47 15.30 -33.75
C VAL A 5 2.60 14.36 -32.55
N ILE A 6 3.78 14.37 -31.91
CA ILE A 6 4.00 13.68 -30.63
C ILE A 6 3.74 14.64 -29.48
N LEU A 7 2.70 14.36 -28.71
CA LEU A 7 2.38 15.12 -27.50
C LEU A 7 3.28 14.69 -26.36
N GLY A 8 3.76 15.66 -25.58
CA GLY A 8 4.66 15.37 -24.46
C GLY A 8 4.59 16.42 -23.35
N PRO A 9 5.28 16.15 -22.23
CA PRO A 9 5.25 17.02 -21.07
C PRO A 9 6.14 18.26 -21.22
N PHE A 10 6.76 18.53 -22.37
CA PHE A 10 7.68 19.66 -22.56
C PHE A 10 7.36 20.44 -23.84
N ASP A 11 7.39 21.75 -23.75
CA ASP A 11 7.16 22.73 -24.83
C ASP A 11 8.43 23.13 -25.58
N ASP A 12 9.60 22.78 -25.05
CA ASP A 12 10.93 23.09 -25.58
C ASP A 12 11.64 21.86 -26.19
N SER A 13 10.87 20.87 -26.64
CA SER A 13 11.42 19.61 -27.16
C SER A 13 12.21 19.83 -28.46
N VAL A 14 13.51 19.53 -28.44
CA VAL A 14 14.36 19.51 -29.64
C VAL A 14 14.33 18.09 -30.19
N ALA A 15 13.44 17.84 -31.15
CA ALA A 15 13.23 16.52 -31.73
C ALA A 15 13.26 16.59 -33.27
N PRO A 16 13.70 15.52 -33.97
CA PRO A 16 13.72 15.48 -35.44
C PRO A 16 12.31 15.39 -36.07
N HIS A 17 11.26 15.41 -35.27
CA HIS A 17 9.86 15.28 -35.66
C HIS A 17 8.99 16.29 -34.89
N PRO A 18 7.81 16.67 -35.40
CA PRO A 18 6.91 17.58 -34.71
C PRO A 18 6.52 17.11 -33.31
N THR A 19 6.66 18.00 -32.33
CA THR A 19 6.23 17.79 -30.94
C THR A 19 5.36 18.95 -30.48
N GLN A 20 4.42 18.67 -29.58
CA GLN A 20 3.60 19.69 -28.95
C GLN A 20 3.45 19.40 -27.47
N PHE A 21 3.50 20.45 -26.66
CA PHE A 21 3.23 20.35 -25.23
C PHE A 21 1.77 20.01 -24.97
N ASP A 22 1.55 19.04 -24.10
CA ASP A 22 0.23 18.74 -23.56
C ASP A 22 0.33 18.72 -22.01
N PRO A 23 -0.34 19.66 -21.32
CA PRO A 23 -0.28 19.76 -19.86
C PRO A 23 -0.83 18.51 -19.17
N LYS A 24 -1.65 17.69 -19.84
CA LYS A 24 -2.26 16.48 -19.27
C LYS A 24 -1.23 15.45 -18.82
N PHE A 25 -0.03 15.43 -19.42
CA PHE A 25 1.06 14.58 -18.96
C PHE A 25 1.61 14.94 -17.58
N ARG A 26 1.24 16.12 -17.06
CA ARG A 26 1.62 16.62 -15.73
C ARG A 26 0.42 16.67 -14.77
N THR A 27 -0.71 16.02 -15.10
CA THR A 27 -1.91 15.97 -14.24
C THR A 27 -2.37 14.53 -14.03
N THR A 28 -3.34 14.33 -13.13
CA THR A 28 -3.95 13.01 -12.86
C THR A 28 -4.84 12.49 -14.00
N GLU A 29 -5.12 13.31 -15.03
CA GLU A 29 -6.07 12.97 -16.09
C GLU A 29 -5.69 11.70 -16.84
N VAL A 30 -4.40 11.49 -17.12
CA VAL A 30 -3.91 10.28 -17.79
C VAL A 30 -4.21 9.03 -16.96
N CYS A 31 -4.08 9.13 -15.64
CA CYS A 31 -4.31 8.03 -14.71
C CYS A 31 -5.81 7.73 -14.53
N TYR A 32 -6.63 8.79 -14.46
CA TYR A 32 -8.08 8.69 -14.26
C TYR A 32 -8.77 7.78 -15.29
N ARG A 33 -8.31 7.80 -16.54
CA ARG A 33 -8.89 7.01 -17.64
C ARG A 33 -8.98 5.51 -17.37
N CYS A 34 -8.12 4.98 -16.50
CA CYS A 34 -8.08 3.55 -16.17
C CYS A 34 -8.18 3.28 -14.67
N HIS A 35 -7.67 4.17 -13.81
CA HIS A 35 -7.73 4.04 -12.35
C HIS A 35 -9.04 4.58 -11.73
N GLN A 36 -10.07 4.70 -12.56
CA GLN A 36 -11.46 4.85 -12.18
C GLN A 36 -12.31 3.94 -13.06
N VAL A 37 -12.66 2.76 -12.56
CA VAL A 37 -13.62 1.89 -13.24
C VAL A 37 -15.02 2.28 -12.80
N PRO A 38 -15.89 2.80 -13.69
CA PRO A 38 -17.25 3.16 -13.33
C PRO A 38 -18.07 1.92 -12.96
N LYS A 39 -19.11 2.11 -12.14
CA LYS A 39 -20.08 1.04 -11.84
C LYS A 39 -21.15 0.92 -12.93
N GLY A 40 -21.53 -0.32 -13.25
CA GLY A 40 -22.68 -0.63 -14.10
C GLY A 40 -24.01 -0.60 -13.34
N ALA A 41 -25.13 -0.75 -14.07
CA ALA A 41 -26.49 -0.64 -13.51
C ALA A 41 -26.84 -1.69 -12.44
N PHE A 42 -26.20 -2.86 -12.46
CA PHE A 42 -26.41 -3.95 -11.50
C PHE A 42 -25.18 -4.18 -10.60
N GLN A 43 -24.39 -3.13 -10.39
CA GLN A 43 -23.22 -3.13 -9.53
C GLN A 43 -23.47 -2.17 -8.36
N PHE A 44 -23.76 -2.73 -7.19
CA PHE A 44 -24.14 -1.99 -6.00
C PHE A 44 -22.92 -1.69 -5.15
N TYR A 45 -22.06 -0.83 -5.70
CA TYR A 45 -20.89 -0.30 -5.03
C TYR A 45 -21.05 1.17 -4.67
N ASP A 46 -20.42 1.59 -3.57
CA ASP A 46 -20.27 3.02 -3.23
C ASP A 46 -19.29 3.71 -4.20
N VAL A 47 -18.18 3.04 -4.50
CA VAL A 47 -17.18 3.42 -5.50
C VAL A 47 -16.95 2.22 -6.41
N GLY A 48 -16.74 2.41 -7.71
CA GLY A 48 -16.58 1.30 -8.66
C GLY A 48 -15.51 0.25 -8.24
N PRO A 49 -15.47 -0.91 -8.91
CA PRO A 49 -14.71 -2.07 -8.44
C PRO A 49 -13.22 -1.73 -8.25
N CYS A 50 -12.66 -0.96 -9.17
CA CYS A 50 -11.32 -0.35 -9.06
C CYS A 50 -11.46 1.18 -9.00
N GLY A 51 -11.70 1.71 -7.79
CA GLY A 51 -12.07 3.10 -7.53
C GLY A 51 -10.96 3.96 -6.92
N THR A 52 -9.73 3.84 -7.39
CA THR A 52 -8.57 4.51 -6.77
C THR A 52 -8.66 6.04 -6.81
N PHE A 53 -9.18 6.61 -7.89
CA PHE A 53 -9.21 8.06 -8.02
C PHE A 53 -10.13 8.74 -6.99
N PRO A 54 -11.39 8.32 -6.78
CA PRO A 54 -12.26 8.85 -5.72
C PRO A 54 -11.70 8.66 -4.31
N GLU A 55 -10.90 7.62 -4.08
CA GLU A 55 -10.22 7.41 -2.79
C GLU A 55 -9.08 8.41 -2.55
N TYR A 56 -8.56 9.00 -3.62
CA TYR A 56 -7.44 9.92 -3.62
C TYR A 56 -7.85 11.39 -3.73
N GLU A 57 -8.92 11.66 -4.48
CA GLU A 57 -9.37 13.01 -4.77
C GLU A 57 -9.73 13.78 -3.50
N GLY A 58 -9.20 14.99 -3.37
CA GLY A 58 -9.51 15.87 -2.26
C GLY A 58 -8.90 15.46 -0.90
N THR A 59 -7.92 14.55 -0.90
CA THR A 59 -7.17 14.14 0.30
C THR A 59 -6.09 15.17 0.66
N TYR A 60 -5.47 15.03 1.84
CA TYR A 60 -4.36 15.87 2.29
C TYR A 60 -3.22 15.94 1.25
N PHE A 61 -2.90 14.81 0.62
CA PHE A 61 -1.82 14.73 -0.37
C PHE A 61 -2.11 15.61 -1.61
N THR A 62 -3.37 15.72 -2.03
CA THR A 62 -3.74 16.56 -3.17
C THR A 62 -3.91 18.02 -2.76
N LYS A 63 -4.65 18.27 -1.67
CA LYS A 63 -5.04 19.62 -1.26
C LYS A 63 -3.88 20.41 -0.68
N GLU A 64 -3.12 19.80 0.23
CA GLU A 64 -2.09 20.50 1.00
C GLU A 64 -0.69 20.31 0.42
N ARG A 65 -0.44 19.19 -0.27
CA ARG A 65 0.88 18.89 -0.85
C ARG A 65 0.97 19.01 -2.37
N GLY A 66 -0.15 19.24 -3.06
CA GLY A 66 -0.19 19.30 -4.52
C GLY A 66 0.37 18.05 -5.21
N MET A 67 0.43 16.91 -4.50
CA MET A 67 0.96 15.67 -5.04
C MET A 67 -0.06 15.08 -6.01
N ILE A 68 0.44 14.56 -7.13
CA ILE A 68 -0.32 13.82 -8.14
C ILE A 68 0.10 12.35 -8.16
N CYS A 69 -0.61 11.50 -8.89
CA CYS A 69 -0.27 10.08 -9.03
C CYS A 69 1.21 9.89 -9.43
N GLN A 70 1.68 10.72 -10.36
CA GLN A 70 3.08 10.72 -10.84
C GLN A 70 4.08 11.18 -9.78
N SER A 71 3.69 11.93 -8.75
CA SER A 71 4.59 12.33 -7.66
C SER A 71 5.17 11.12 -6.93
N CYS A 72 4.37 10.06 -6.77
CA CYS A 72 4.78 8.83 -6.10
C CYS A 72 5.08 7.67 -7.08
N HIS A 73 4.24 7.43 -8.08
CA HIS A 73 4.37 6.26 -8.98
C HIS A 73 5.31 6.49 -10.17
N MET A 74 5.67 7.74 -10.43
CA MET A 74 6.64 8.11 -11.46
C MET A 74 7.70 9.07 -10.88
N PRO A 75 8.54 8.62 -9.94
CA PRO A 75 9.42 9.49 -9.19
C PRO A 75 10.35 10.29 -10.11
N GLU A 76 10.68 11.51 -9.68
CA GLU A 76 11.45 12.46 -10.47
C GLU A 76 12.88 11.96 -10.72
N VAL A 77 13.44 12.34 -11.87
CA VAL A 77 14.82 12.03 -12.25
C VAL A 77 15.34 13.09 -13.20
N GLU A 78 16.59 13.50 -13.01
CA GLU A 78 17.30 14.34 -13.98
C GLU A 78 18.07 13.45 -14.94
N ARG A 79 17.72 13.53 -16.22
CA ARG A 79 18.39 12.77 -17.29
C ARG A 79 18.08 13.40 -18.65
N PRO A 80 18.88 13.12 -19.68
CA PRO A 80 18.43 13.36 -21.05
C PRO A 80 17.20 12.49 -21.37
N MET A 81 16.21 13.06 -22.06
CA MET A 81 15.01 12.32 -22.49
C MET A 81 15.28 11.43 -23.71
N ALA A 82 16.21 11.86 -24.55
CA ALA A 82 16.75 11.13 -25.70
C ALA A 82 18.26 11.34 -25.75
N GLU A 83 18.98 10.41 -26.38
CA GLU A 83 20.43 10.51 -26.56
C GLU A 83 20.83 11.83 -27.23
N GLY A 84 21.86 12.50 -26.71
CA GLY A 84 22.31 13.82 -27.19
C GLY A 84 21.37 14.99 -26.83
N GLY A 85 20.22 14.73 -26.19
CA GLY A 85 19.31 15.78 -25.73
C GLY A 85 19.77 16.46 -24.44
N PRO A 86 19.21 17.63 -24.10
CA PRO A 86 19.51 18.31 -22.84
C PRO A 86 19.03 17.50 -21.63
N ILE A 87 19.73 17.63 -20.51
CA ILE A 87 19.28 17.08 -19.22
C ILE A 87 18.01 17.80 -18.80
N ARG A 88 16.96 17.04 -18.47
CA ARG A 88 15.67 17.58 -18.01
C ARG A 88 15.21 16.86 -16.75
N LYS A 89 14.46 17.58 -15.92
CA LYS A 89 13.71 17.01 -14.81
C LYS A 89 12.51 16.22 -15.36
N GLY A 90 12.69 14.92 -15.55
CA GLY A 90 11.67 14.00 -16.01
C GLY A 90 11.16 13.10 -14.91
N ARG A 91 10.50 12.02 -15.32
CA ARG A 91 9.85 11.04 -14.44
C ARG A 91 10.31 9.64 -14.81
N LYS A 92 10.50 8.77 -13.82
CA LYS A 92 10.80 7.35 -14.05
C LYS A 92 9.51 6.58 -14.34
N HIS A 93 9.49 5.78 -15.40
CA HIS A 93 8.34 4.94 -15.74
C HIS A 93 8.40 3.59 -14.99
N LEU A 94 8.51 3.63 -13.66
CA LEU A 94 8.55 2.43 -12.82
C LEU A 94 7.16 1.86 -12.50
N TRP A 95 6.18 2.72 -12.17
CA TRP A 95 4.76 2.35 -12.01
C TRP A 95 4.56 1.23 -10.97
N ARG A 96 5.42 1.24 -9.95
CA ARG A 96 5.40 0.25 -8.88
C ARG A 96 4.09 0.34 -8.11
N GLY A 97 3.59 -0.82 -7.70
CA GLY A 97 2.34 -0.97 -6.96
C GLY A 97 2.37 -2.24 -6.11
N GLY A 98 1.25 -2.95 -5.99
CA GLY A 98 1.16 -4.13 -5.12
C GLY A 98 2.06 -5.32 -5.50
N HIS A 99 2.66 -5.35 -6.68
CA HIS A 99 3.64 -6.38 -7.07
C HIS A 99 5.08 -6.04 -6.64
N ASP A 100 5.32 -4.85 -6.08
CA ASP A 100 6.63 -4.42 -5.58
C ASP A 100 6.56 -4.32 -4.05
N PRO A 101 7.24 -5.22 -3.30
CA PRO A 101 7.17 -5.21 -1.84
C PRO A 101 7.64 -3.91 -1.20
N GLU A 102 8.66 -3.26 -1.77
CA GLU A 102 9.19 -2.00 -1.23
C GLU A 102 8.22 -0.84 -1.46
N GLN A 103 7.49 -0.85 -2.57
CA GLN A 103 6.40 0.10 -2.80
C GLN A 103 5.28 -0.08 -1.78
N VAL A 104 4.85 -1.31 -1.50
CA VAL A 104 3.80 -1.56 -0.49
C VAL A 104 4.27 -1.14 0.90
N LYS A 105 5.51 -1.46 1.28
CA LYS A 105 6.12 -1.02 2.54
C LYS A 105 6.19 0.51 2.65
N SER A 106 6.55 1.22 1.57
CA SER A 106 6.65 2.69 1.59
C SER A 106 5.32 3.40 1.90
N ALA A 107 4.19 2.73 1.69
CA ALA A 107 2.86 3.27 1.97
C ALA A 107 2.44 3.16 3.44
N LEU A 108 3.10 2.30 4.22
CA LEU A 108 2.68 1.91 5.56
C LEU A 108 3.72 2.27 6.63
N ALA A 109 3.22 2.62 7.80
CA ALA A 109 3.99 2.58 9.04
C ALA A 109 3.27 1.67 10.05
N VAL A 110 4.03 1.10 10.98
CA VAL A 110 3.49 0.24 12.03
C VAL A 110 3.96 0.73 13.40
N GLN A 111 3.15 0.53 14.42
CA GLN A 111 3.54 0.69 15.81
C GLN A 111 3.12 -0.58 16.55
N LEU A 112 4.01 -1.11 17.38
CA LEU A 112 3.71 -2.28 18.22
C LEU A 112 3.94 -1.92 19.68
N ALA A 113 2.91 -2.07 20.50
CA ALA A 113 2.94 -1.78 21.92
C ALA A 113 2.35 -2.95 22.72
N ALA A 114 2.67 -3.01 24.01
CA ALA A 114 2.09 -3.95 24.97
C ALA A 114 1.54 -3.18 26.18
N ASP A 115 0.43 -3.66 26.72
CA ASP A 115 -0.17 -3.17 27.97
C ASP A 115 -0.46 -4.35 28.92
N PRO A 116 0.22 -4.44 30.10
CA PRO A 116 1.28 -3.54 30.53
C PRO A 116 2.55 -3.69 29.65
N PRO A 117 3.41 -2.66 29.58
CA PRO A 117 4.65 -2.72 28.78
C PRO A 117 5.70 -3.64 29.40
N ASP A 118 5.66 -3.85 30.72
CA ASP A 118 6.49 -4.82 31.43
C ASP A 118 5.76 -6.16 31.54
N LEU A 119 6.21 -7.15 30.76
CA LEU A 119 5.56 -8.45 30.66
C LEU A 119 5.95 -9.32 31.86
N LYS A 120 5.02 -9.46 32.82
CA LYS A 120 5.24 -10.23 34.05
C LYS A 120 4.67 -11.65 33.96
N PRO A 121 5.37 -12.66 34.50
CA PRO A 121 4.87 -14.04 34.55
C PRO A 121 3.48 -14.13 35.18
N GLY A 122 2.64 -15.01 34.63
CA GLY A 122 1.27 -15.24 35.10
C GLY A 122 0.27 -14.10 34.84
N THR A 123 0.69 -12.94 34.34
CA THR A 123 -0.20 -11.77 34.14
C THR A 123 -0.74 -11.68 32.70
N PRO A 124 -1.95 -11.18 32.49
CA PRO A 124 -2.43 -10.85 31.15
C PRO A 124 -1.70 -9.62 30.59
N ALA A 125 -1.39 -9.65 29.30
CA ALA A 125 -0.97 -8.50 28.53
C ALA A 125 -1.75 -8.41 27.22
N THR A 126 -1.98 -7.20 26.73
CA THR A 126 -2.57 -6.92 25.43
C THR A 126 -1.53 -6.30 24.52
N PHE A 127 -1.22 -7.00 23.42
CA PHE A 127 -0.37 -6.49 22.35
C PHE A 127 -1.24 -5.75 21.36
N THR A 128 -0.86 -4.53 21.01
CA THR A 128 -1.54 -3.71 20.01
C THR A 128 -0.60 -3.42 18.87
N LEU A 129 -0.94 -3.92 17.67
CA LEU A 129 -0.32 -3.51 16.42
C LEU A 129 -1.19 -2.42 15.78
N THR A 130 -0.66 -1.22 15.64
CA THR A 130 -1.30 -0.14 14.89
C THR A 130 -0.72 -0.09 13.48
N LEU A 131 -1.56 -0.32 12.47
CA LEU A 131 -1.21 -0.07 11.07
C LEU A 131 -1.62 1.35 10.68
N ILE A 132 -0.75 2.06 9.97
CA ILE A 132 -0.96 3.47 9.58
C ILE A 132 -0.74 3.61 8.07
N ASN A 133 -1.73 4.15 7.36
CA ASN A 133 -1.57 4.55 5.98
C ASN A 133 -0.82 5.89 5.94
N ALA A 134 0.49 5.80 6.06
CA ALA A 134 1.34 6.96 6.29
C ALA A 134 1.86 7.56 4.97
N GLY A 135 1.82 6.80 3.86
CA GLY A 135 2.46 7.17 2.60
C GLY A 135 1.56 7.15 1.36
N ALA A 136 0.38 6.53 1.39
CA ALA A 136 -0.51 6.51 0.23
C ALA A 136 -1.58 7.60 0.30
N GLY A 137 -1.78 8.26 -0.84
CA GLY A 137 -2.83 9.25 -1.02
C GLY A 137 -4.22 8.65 -1.28
N HIS A 138 -4.36 7.33 -1.35
CA HIS A 138 -5.62 6.59 -1.53
C HIS A 138 -5.77 5.54 -0.40
N LYS A 139 -6.87 4.79 -0.38
CA LYS A 139 -7.06 3.68 0.58
C LYS A 139 -6.01 2.59 0.40
N LEU A 140 -5.70 1.85 1.46
CA LEU A 140 -4.83 0.68 1.40
C LEU A 140 -5.60 -0.63 1.72
N PRO A 141 -5.56 -1.63 0.82
CA PRO A 141 -5.06 -1.56 -0.56
C PRO A 141 -6.10 -0.95 -1.52
N THR A 142 -5.66 -0.26 -2.57
CA THR A 142 -6.54 0.25 -3.63
C THR A 142 -6.49 -0.63 -4.89
N GLY A 143 -7.33 -0.32 -5.87
CA GLY A 143 -7.36 -1.00 -7.16
C GLY A 143 -8.25 -2.23 -7.10
N ASP A 144 -7.70 -3.36 -7.51
CA ASP A 144 -8.40 -4.65 -7.50
C ASP A 144 -8.91 -5.00 -6.09
N PRO A 145 -10.21 -5.29 -5.91
CA PRO A 145 -10.80 -5.59 -4.61
C PRO A 145 -10.32 -6.91 -3.99
N ASP A 146 -9.75 -7.83 -4.76
CA ASP A 146 -9.20 -9.09 -4.22
C ASP A 146 -7.90 -8.87 -3.42
N ARG A 147 -7.36 -7.65 -3.42
CA ARG A 147 -6.19 -7.27 -2.63
C ARG A 147 -6.58 -7.06 -1.17
N TYR A 148 -5.79 -7.63 -0.25
CA TYR A 148 -5.99 -7.44 1.19
C TYR A 148 -4.69 -7.57 1.98
N PHE A 149 -4.72 -7.20 3.26
CA PHE A 149 -3.67 -7.51 4.23
C PHE A 149 -4.19 -8.49 5.26
N THR A 150 -3.29 -9.34 5.77
CA THR A 150 -3.50 -10.08 7.03
C THR A 150 -2.61 -9.50 8.12
N VAL A 151 -3.16 -9.40 9.33
CA VAL A 151 -2.43 -9.08 10.56
C VAL A 151 -2.50 -10.30 11.46
N GLU A 152 -1.34 -10.86 11.77
CA GLU A 152 -1.21 -12.17 12.40
C GLU A 152 -0.42 -12.03 13.70
N PHE A 153 -1.01 -12.48 14.80
CA PHE A 153 -0.33 -12.69 16.08
C PHE A 153 -0.21 -14.19 16.29
N ARG A 154 1.01 -14.69 16.52
CA ARG A 154 1.28 -16.10 16.76
C ARG A 154 2.21 -16.25 17.95
N VAL A 155 1.79 -16.97 18.97
CA VAL A 155 2.68 -17.41 20.05
C VAL A 155 3.32 -18.72 19.60
N LEU A 156 4.64 -18.74 19.58
CA LEU A 156 5.47 -19.86 19.14
C LEU A 156 6.21 -20.46 20.34
N ASP A 157 6.30 -21.78 20.38
CA ASP A 157 7.19 -22.47 21.34
C ASP A 157 8.66 -22.47 20.87
N ARG A 158 9.55 -23.02 21.71
CA ARG A 158 10.99 -23.13 21.40
C ARG A 158 11.33 -23.93 20.14
N HIS A 159 10.40 -24.74 19.63
CA HIS A 159 10.55 -25.51 18.40
C HIS A 159 9.87 -24.83 17.20
N GLY A 160 9.33 -23.61 17.39
CA GLY A 160 8.62 -22.87 16.36
C GLY A 160 7.17 -23.32 16.13
N ARG A 161 6.60 -24.15 17.00
CA ARG A 161 5.21 -24.58 16.88
C ARG A 161 4.27 -23.50 17.40
N VAL A 162 3.19 -23.24 16.66
CA VAL A 162 2.15 -22.29 17.07
C VAL A 162 1.35 -22.88 18.23
N VAL A 163 1.37 -22.20 19.38
CA VAL A 163 0.56 -22.57 20.55
C VAL A 163 -0.73 -21.75 20.64
N LYS A 164 -0.74 -20.55 20.07
CA LYS A 164 -1.90 -19.68 19.97
C LYS A 164 -1.74 -18.77 18.76
N GLU A 165 -2.82 -18.51 18.05
CA GLU A 165 -2.83 -17.51 16.98
C GLU A 165 -4.13 -16.71 16.94
N GLN A 166 -4.03 -15.52 16.34
CA GLN A 166 -5.13 -14.68 15.93
C GLN A 166 -4.77 -14.04 14.60
N THR A 167 -5.71 -14.02 13.65
CA THR A 167 -5.54 -13.37 12.36
C THR A 167 -6.72 -12.46 12.07
N ASP A 168 -6.41 -11.21 11.72
CA ASP A 168 -7.36 -10.21 11.27
C ASP A 168 -7.08 -9.84 9.81
N SER A 169 -8.09 -9.37 9.08
CA SER A 169 -7.96 -8.99 7.67
C SER A 169 -8.36 -7.54 7.39
N MET A 170 -7.66 -6.93 6.44
CA MET A 170 -7.90 -5.56 5.96
C MET A 170 -8.04 -5.53 4.45
N GLY A 171 -9.24 -5.26 3.95
CA GLY A 171 -9.55 -5.37 2.53
C GLY A 171 -10.97 -4.89 2.21
N ARG A 172 -11.40 -5.19 0.99
CA ARG A 172 -12.77 -4.97 0.52
C ARG A 172 -13.32 -6.31 0.05
N TRP A 173 -14.48 -6.70 0.55
CA TRP A 173 -15.11 -7.97 0.22
C TRP A 173 -16.36 -7.73 -0.60
N ILE A 174 -16.35 -8.31 -1.80
CA ILE A 174 -17.41 -8.17 -2.77
C ILE A 174 -18.05 -9.54 -2.99
N LEU A 175 -19.37 -9.59 -2.93
CA LEU A 175 -20.12 -10.70 -3.51
C LEU A 175 -20.16 -10.49 -5.01
N TRP A 176 -19.55 -11.38 -5.79
CA TRP A 176 -19.49 -11.24 -7.26
C TRP A 176 -20.70 -11.83 -7.98
N GLN A 177 -21.36 -12.82 -7.39
CA GLN A 177 -22.50 -13.54 -7.97
C GLN A 177 -23.52 -13.90 -6.88
N PRO A 178 -24.83 -13.96 -7.19
CA PRO A 178 -25.45 -13.64 -8.49
C PRO A 178 -25.63 -12.13 -8.73
N VAL A 179 -25.45 -11.31 -7.69
CA VAL A 179 -25.53 -9.85 -7.75
C VAL A 179 -24.26 -9.28 -7.16
N ILE A 180 -23.76 -8.21 -7.79
CA ILE A 180 -22.49 -7.60 -7.41
C ILE A 180 -22.72 -6.57 -6.31
N VAL A 181 -22.27 -6.86 -5.08
CA VAL A 181 -22.53 -6.05 -3.88
C VAL A 181 -21.27 -5.92 -3.01
N ASP A 182 -20.99 -4.71 -2.52
CA ASP A 182 -20.02 -4.48 -1.44
C ASP A 182 -20.55 -5.04 -0.13
N LEU A 183 -19.96 -6.12 0.36
CA LEU A 183 -20.34 -6.72 1.64
C LEU A 183 -19.69 -5.99 2.82
N TYR A 184 -18.42 -5.64 2.66
CA TYR A 184 -17.63 -5.05 3.73
C TYR A 184 -16.38 -4.34 3.15
N ASP A 185 -16.11 -3.11 3.56
CA ASP A 185 -14.88 -2.38 3.24
C ASP A 185 -14.28 -1.83 4.52
N ASN A 186 -13.10 -2.32 4.90
CA ASN A 186 -12.39 -1.87 6.09
C ASN A 186 -10.97 -1.42 5.76
N ARG A 187 -10.72 -1.09 4.50
CA ARG A 187 -9.43 -0.60 3.99
C ARG A 187 -9.08 0.73 4.63
N LEU A 188 -7.79 0.97 4.79
CA LEU A 188 -7.28 2.10 5.55
C LEU A 188 -7.23 3.38 4.71
N PRO A 189 -8.03 4.43 5.00
CA PRO A 189 -7.98 5.70 4.27
C PRO A 189 -6.62 6.40 4.42
N PRO A 190 -6.30 7.39 3.56
CA PRO A 190 -5.08 8.19 3.69
C PRO A 190 -4.94 8.79 5.09
N LEU A 191 -3.75 8.65 5.69
CA LEU A 191 -3.40 9.13 7.04
C LEU A 191 -4.20 8.50 8.19
N ALA A 192 -5.09 7.56 7.93
CA ALA A 192 -5.80 6.83 8.96
C ALA A 192 -4.90 5.74 9.58
N SER A 193 -5.22 5.36 10.81
CA SER A 193 -4.63 4.23 11.51
C SER A 193 -5.69 3.26 12.00
N ARG A 194 -5.28 2.02 12.25
CA ARG A 194 -6.13 1.00 12.86
C ARG A 194 -5.34 0.09 13.78
N ASP A 195 -5.91 -0.14 14.95
CA ASP A 195 -5.37 -1.04 15.96
C ASP A 195 -5.89 -2.47 15.78
N TYR A 196 -4.98 -3.43 15.94
CA TYR A 196 -5.28 -4.85 16.08
C TYR A 196 -4.77 -5.30 17.43
N ARG A 197 -5.64 -5.87 18.25
CA ARG A 197 -5.34 -6.24 19.64
C ARG A 197 -5.32 -7.75 19.80
N PHE A 198 -4.30 -8.22 20.51
CA PHE A 198 -4.13 -9.62 20.87
C PHE A 198 -3.83 -9.72 22.37
N SER A 199 -4.76 -10.28 23.13
CA SER A 199 -4.58 -10.50 24.57
C SER A 199 -4.06 -11.90 24.84
N TYR A 200 -3.02 -12.00 25.66
CA TYR A 200 -2.39 -13.25 26.04
C TYR A 200 -1.96 -13.22 27.51
N ARG A 201 -2.21 -14.31 28.24
CA ARG A 201 -1.70 -14.48 29.61
C ARG A 201 -0.30 -15.06 29.54
N MET A 202 0.68 -14.36 30.11
CA MET A 202 2.06 -14.83 30.17
C MET A 202 2.14 -16.14 30.96
N PRO A 203 3.01 -17.08 30.56
CA PRO A 203 3.24 -18.30 31.33
C PRO A 203 3.81 -17.96 32.72
N GLU A 204 3.58 -18.84 33.70
CA GLU A 204 4.08 -18.69 35.08
C GLU A 204 5.62 -18.76 35.18
N SER A 205 6.25 -19.40 34.19
CA SER A 205 7.70 -19.51 34.05
C SER A 205 8.12 -19.24 32.61
N ASP A 206 9.39 -18.87 32.42
CA ASP A 206 9.93 -18.72 31.06
C ASP A 206 9.96 -20.09 30.37
N GLN A 207 9.05 -20.27 29.41
CA GLN A 207 8.96 -21.47 28.56
C GLN A 207 9.67 -21.29 27.22
N GLY A 208 10.39 -20.17 27.02
CA GLY A 208 11.01 -19.80 25.75
C GLY A 208 9.99 -19.45 24.66
N LEU A 209 8.79 -19.01 25.05
CA LEU A 209 7.74 -18.61 24.11
C LEU A 209 8.08 -17.27 23.45
N LYS A 210 7.72 -17.16 22.18
CA LYS A 210 7.88 -15.92 21.39
C LYS A 210 6.55 -15.50 20.81
N LEU A 211 6.26 -14.21 20.83
CA LEU A 211 5.18 -13.65 20.03
C LEU A 211 5.74 -13.19 18.69
N GLN A 212 5.31 -13.85 17.62
CA GLN A 212 5.48 -13.40 16.25
C GLN A 212 4.30 -12.51 15.88
N VAL A 213 4.58 -11.27 15.48
CA VAL A 213 3.61 -10.36 14.88
C VAL A 213 3.99 -10.17 13.42
N ARG A 214 3.06 -10.47 12.51
CA ARG A 214 3.31 -10.47 11.07
C ARG A 214 2.20 -9.75 10.32
N VAL A 215 2.58 -8.95 9.33
CA VAL A 215 1.65 -8.34 8.38
C VAL A 215 2.02 -8.81 6.99
N ARG A 216 1.05 -9.40 6.28
CA ARG A 216 1.23 -9.83 4.90
C ARG A 216 0.31 -9.05 3.99
N TYR A 217 0.79 -8.80 2.79
CA TYR A 217 0.00 -8.28 1.69
C TYR A 217 -0.34 -9.42 0.74
N HIS A 218 -1.58 -9.44 0.26
CA HIS A 218 -2.12 -10.43 -0.66
C HIS A 218 -2.64 -9.69 -1.89
N ILE A 219 -2.23 -10.14 -3.07
CA ILE A 219 -2.71 -9.67 -4.37
C ILE A 219 -4.07 -10.31 -4.68
N LEU A 220 -4.24 -11.57 -4.29
CA LEU A 220 -5.44 -12.38 -4.45
C LEU A 220 -5.47 -13.45 -3.35
N THR A 221 -6.62 -14.10 -3.17
CA THR A 221 -6.81 -15.17 -2.18
C THR A 221 -6.16 -16.49 -2.60
N ASP A 222 -5.78 -17.34 -1.64
CA ASP A 222 -5.27 -18.69 -1.90
C ASP A 222 -6.23 -19.47 -2.82
N LYS A 223 -7.54 -19.39 -2.58
CA LYS A 223 -8.56 -20.04 -3.42
C LYS A 223 -8.51 -19.52 -4.86
N ALA A 224 -8.43 -18.21 -5.06
CA ALA A 224 -8.35 -17.63 -6.40
C ALA A 224 -7.07 -18.07 -7.12
N TYR A 225 -5.93 -18.13 -6.40
CA TYR A 225 -4.67 -18.60 -6.95
C TYR A 225 -4.76 -20.06 -7.41
N GLU A 226 -5.29 -20.94 -6.55
CA GLU A 226 -5.46 -22.35 -6.86
C GLU A 226 -6.43 -22.56 -8.03
N THR A 227 -7.54 -21.81 -8.08
CA THR A 227 -8.44 -21.81 -9.24
C THR A 227 -7.72 -21.38 -10.52
N LEU A 228 -6.90 -20.32 -10.49
CA LEU A 228 -6.11 -19.91 -11.66
C LEU A 228 -5.16 -21.01 -12.15
N LYS A 229 -4.50 -21.74 -11.23
CA LYS A 229 -3.62 -22.85 -11.59
C LYS A 229 -4.38 -24.06 -12.14
N THR A 230 -5.45 -24.46 -11.45
CA THR A 230 -6.13 -25.74 -11.70
C THR A 230 -7.17 -25.66 -12.81
N GLU A 231 -7.91 -24.55 -12.93
CA GLU A 231 -9.00 -24.39 -13.89
C GLU A 231 -8.60 -23.56 -15.11
N TYR A 232 -7.74 -22.55 -14.93
CA TYR A 232 -7.35 -21.60 -15.99
C TYR A 232 -5.92 -21.81 -16.50
N GLY A 233 -5.19 -22.79 -15.98
CA GLY A 233 -3.89 -23.21 -16.49
C GLY A 233 -2.75 -22.22 -16.27
N LEU A 234 -2.80 -21.41 -15.21
CA LEU A 234 -1.70 -20.53 -14.82
C LEU A 234 -0.41 -21.35 -14.63
N GLN A 235 0.59 -21.07 -15.47
CA GLN A 235 1.87 -21.77 -15.48
C GLN A 235 2.86 -21.14 -14.50
N GLY A 236 3.68 -21.97 -13.87
CA GLY A 236 4.72 -21.52 -12.95
C GLY A 236 4.20 -21.13 -11.57
N ASP A 237 5.13 -20.67 -10.72
CA ASP A 237 4.83 -20.17 -9.39
C ASP A 237 5.04 -18.66 -9.35
N HIS A 238 3.93 -17.94 -9.19
CA HIS A 238 3.91 -16.49 -9.12
C HIS A 238 3.60 -16.07 -7.68
N PRO A 239 4.49 -15.31 -7.00
CA PRO A 239 4.19 -14.78 -5.68
C PRO A 239 2.94 -13.91 -5.72
N TYR A 240 1.89 -14.36 -5.05
CA TYR A 240 0.60 -13.64 -4.96
C TYR A 240 0.37 -13.05 -3.57
N ASN A 241 1.30 -13.26 -2.64
CA ASN A 241 1.34 -12.62 -1.34
C ASN A 241 2.79 -12.52 -0.84
N PHE A 242 3.05 -11.63 0.11
CA PHE A 242 4.36 -11.49 0.75
C PHE A 242 4.25 -10.79 2.10
N THR A 243 5.22 -11.05 2.97
CA THR A 243 5.35 -10.39 4.27
C THR A 243 5.92 -8.98 4.10
N ILE A 244 5.26 -7.98 4.67
CA ILE A 244 5.72 -6.58 4.67
C ILE A 244 6.26 -6.13 6.03
N TYR A 245 5.87 -6.81 7.10
CA TYR A 245 6.38 -6.60 8.45
C TYR A 245 6.39 -7.93 9.20
N GLU A 246 7.46 -8.22 9.92
CA GLU A 246 7.54 -9.33 10.86
C GLU A 246 8.41 -8.92 12.04
N ARG A 247 7.94 -9.17 13.26
CA ARG A 247 8.71 -8.99 14.48
C ARG A 247 8.47 -10.16 15.41
N ASN A 248 9.55 -10.75 15.90
CA ASN A 248 9.52 -11.76 16.95
C ASN A 248 9.90 -11.09 18.27
N LEU A 249 9.03 -11.25 19.27
CA LEU A 249 9.19 -10.69 20.61
C LEU A 249 9.34 -11.82 21.61
N SER A 250 10.29 -11.68 22.52
CA SER A 250 10.32 -12.54 23.71
C SER A 250 9.15 -12.18 24.62
N LEU A 251 8.49 -13.18 25.19
CA LEU A 251 7.39 -12.98 26.16
C LEU A 251 7.91 -12.77 27.59
N GLY A 252 8.92 -11.91 27.75
CA GLY A 252 9.50 -11.55 29.03
C GLY A 252 10.30 -10.24 28.95
N GLY A 253 10.17 -9.41 29.99
CA GLY A 253 10.82 -8.09 30.07
C GLY A 253 10.01 -6.95 29.43
N PRO A 254 10.58 -5.73 29.36
CA PRO A 254 9.87 -4.56 28.85
C PRO A 254 9.78 -4.55 27.32
N LEU A 255 8.66 -4.09 26.79
CA LEU A 255 8.45 -3.85 25.37
C LEU A 255 8.35 -2.35 25.10
N THR A 256 9.29 -1.81 24.31
CA THR A 256 9.25 -0.41 23.86
C THR A 256 8.29 -0.26 22.67
N ALA A 257 7.41 0.74 22.77
CA ALA A 257 6.51 1.11 21.69
C ALA A 257 7.20 2.09 20.75
N ASP A 258 7.56 1.63 19.56
CA ASP A 258 8.22 2.44 18.55
C ASP A 258 7.40 2.46 17.25
N VAL A 259 7.26 3.65 16.65
CA VAL A 259 6.66 3.80 15.32
C VAL A 259 7.74 3.53 14.28
N ILE A 260 7.51 2.52 13.45
CA ILE A 260 8.46 2.01 12.46
C ILE A 260 7.87 2.25 11.06
N PRO A 261 8.41 3.21 10.28
CA PRO A 261 8.15 3.27 8.84
C PRO A 261 8.62 1.97 8.19
N LEU A 262 7.79 1.32 7.37
CA LEU A 262 8.17 0.04 6.77
C LEU A 262 9.07 0.18 5.53
N GLY A 263 9.05 1.35 4.88
CA GLY A 263 9.88 1.63 3.71
C GLY A 263 10.35 3.07 3.67
N THR A 264 11.35 3.34 2.84
CA THR A 264 11.89 4.68 2.62
C THR A 264 10.96 5.50 1.74
N ARG A 265 10.58 6.70 2.19
CA ARG A 265 9.86 7.66 1.34
C ARG A 265 10.87 8.37 0.43
N HIS A 266 10.73 8.22 -0.88
CA HIS A 266 11.36 9.15 -1.80
C HIS A 266 10.57 10.46 -1.80
N VAL A 267 10.85 11.33 -0.83
CA VAL A 267 10.39 12.72 -0.91
C VAL A 267 11.35 13.41 -1.86
N GLY A 268 10.89 13.74 -3.08
CA GLY A 268 11.63 14.67 -3.92
C GLY A 268 11.79 15.99 -3.18
N GLU A 269 13.03 16.39 -2.92
CA GLU A 269 13.33 17.75 -2.46
C GLU A 269 12.80 18.73 -3.53
N GLY A 270 11.91 19.63 -3.12
CA GLY A 270 11.33 20.59 -4.06
C GLY A 270 10.07 21.31 -3.61
N ALA A 271 9.91 21.60 -2.32
CA ALA A 271 9.07 22.73 -1.92
C ALA A 271 9.97 23.96 -1.87
N ALA A 272 10.26 24.56 -3.03
CA ALA A 272 10.82 25.89 -3.07
C ALA A 272 9.77 26.85 -2.50
N ALA A 273 10.10 27.47 -1.36
CA ALA A 273 9.33 28.54 -0.76
C ALA A 273 9.07 29.62 -1.83
N CYS A 274 7.80 29.89 -2.09
CA CYS A 274 7.39 31.02 -2.89
C CYS A 274 7.61 32.28 -2.04
N GLU A 275 8.82 32.84 -2.06
CA GLU A 275 9.05 34.21 -1.59
C GLU A 275 8.36 35.16 -2.57
N LYS A 276 7.30 35.81 -2.08
CA LYS A 276 6.78 37.03 -2.69
C LYS A 276 7.91 38.06 -2.73
N LYS A 277 8.28 38.52 -3.92
CA LYS A 277 8.95 39.81 -4.09
C LYS A 277 8.04 40.75 -4.89
N GLY A 278 7.83 41.91 -4.26
CA GLY A 278 7.46 43.24 -4.77
C GLY A 278 6.77 43.33 -6.12
#